data_AF-A0A9W6X496-F1
#
_entry.id   AF-A0A9W6X496-F1
#
_cell.length_a   1.000
_cell.length_b   1.000
_cell.length_c   1.000
_cell.angle_alpha   90.00
_cell.angle_beta   90.00
_cell.angle_gamma   90.00
#
_symmetry.space_group_name_H-M   'P 1'
#
loop_
_entity.id
_entity.type
_entity.pdbx_description
1 polymer ?
#
loop_
_entity_poly.entity_id
_entity_poly.type
_entity_poly.pdbx_seq_one_letter_code
_entity_poly.pdbx_strand_id
1 'polypeptide(L)'
;MIVDADILDRWKEVICSPLGAVEKKNVNPSQEVRLIHDLSFPKGAAVNDAFQVYSVPMLRFKSVAAIARRIQYLAKTGYAGRIRILKGDVKTAFRHL
;
A
#
# COMPACT_ATOMS: atom_id res chain seq x y z
N MET A 1 -19.57 -13.18 3.31
CA MET A 1 -20.83 -13.46 2.62
C MET A 1 -20.55 -14.55 1.61
N ILE A 2 -21.27 -15.66 1.65
CA ILE A 2 -21.21 -16.70 0.63
C ILE A 2 -22.45 -16.48 -0.23
N VAL A 3 -22.25 -16.27 -1.54
CA VAL A 3 -23.33 -16.04 -2.50
C VAL A 3 -23.21 -17.12 -3.57
N ASP A 4 -24.36 -17.67 -3.96
CA ASP A 4 -24.45 -18.57 -5.09
C ASP A 4 -24.09 -17.85 -6.40
N ALA A 5 -23.38 -18.52 -7.30
CA ALA A 5 -22.92 -17.91 -8.55
C ALA A 5 -24.09 -17.40 -9.42
N ASP A 6 -25.20 -18.14 -9.46
CA ASP A 6 -26.38 -17.76 -10.25
C ASP A 6 -27.08 -16.53 -9.66
N ILE A 7 -26.97 -16.34 -8.34
CA ILE A 7 -27.47 -15.14 -7.66
C ILE A 7 -26.53 -13.96 -7.89
N LEU A 8 -25.22 -14.18 -7.83
CA LEU A 8 -24.20 -13.16 -8.09
C LEU A 8 -24.34 -12.58 -9.50
N ASP A 9 -24.63 -13.40 -10.50
CA ASP A 9 -24.84 -12.97 -11.89
C ASP A 9 -26.00 -11.98 -12.04
N ARG A 10 -26.96 -12.01 -11.10
CA ARG A 10 -28.11 -11.09 -11.08
C ARG A 10 -27.81 -9.77 -10.35
N TRP A 11 -26.70 -9.67 -9.63
CA TRP A 11 -26.31 -8.49 -8.86
C TRP A 11 -25.20 -7.72 -9.56
N LYS A 12 -25.59 -6.86 -10.51
CA LYS A 12 -24.65 -6.13 -11.39
C LYS A 12 -23.83 -5.08 -10.62
N GLU A 13 -24.29 -4.70 -9.44
CA GLU A 13 -23.64 -3.73 -8.55
C GLU A 13 -22.55 -4.37 -7.68
N VAL A 14 -22.47 -5.70 -7.64
CA VAL A 14 -21.45 -6.41 -6.86
C VAL A 14 -20.18 -6.56 -7.68
N ILE A 15 -19.10 -5.99 -7.16
CA ILE A 15 -17.75 -6.12 -7.73
C ILE A 15 -17.01 -7.22 -6.97
N CYS A 16 -16.56 -8.24 -7.69
CA CYS A 16 -15.73 -9.30 -7.13
C CYS A 16 -14.24 -9.01 -7.38
N SER A 17 -13.50 -8.84 -6.30
CA SER A 17 -12.05 -8.66 -6.31
C SER A 17 -11.36 -9.93 -5.77
N PRO A 18 -10.36 -10.49 -6.47
CA PRO A 18 -9.74 -11.73 -6.05
C PRO A 18 -8.83 -11.54 -4.83
N LEU A 19 -8.62 -12.64 -4.12
CA LEU A 19 -7.63 -12.74 -3.05
C LEU A 19 -6.41 -13.52 -3.54
N GLY A 20 -5.25 -12.87 -3.55
CA GLY A 20 -3.97 -13.50 -3.85
C GLY A 20 -3.23 -13.92 -2.58
N ALA A 21 -2.68 -15.13 -2.58
CA ALA A 21 -1.74 -15.57 -1.56
C ALA A 21 -0.31 -15.30 -2.04
N VAL A 22 0.45 -14.50 -1.29
CA VAL A 22 1.85 -14.18 -1.61
C VAL A 22 2.76 -14.65 -0.48
N GLU A 23 3.85 -15.33 -0.84
CA GLU A 23 4.80 -15.87 0.13
C GLU A 23 5.43 -14.78 0.99
N LYS A 24 5.62 -15.09 2.28
CA LYS A 24 6.42 -14.24 3.17
C LYS A 24 7.88 -14.64 3.06
N LYS A 25 8.75 -13.64 2.98
CA LYS A 25 10.20 -13.88 3.03
C LYS A 25 10.56 -14.65 4.30
N ASN A 26 11.31 -15.74 4.15
CA ASN A 26 11.81 -16.60 5.22
C ASN A 26 10.73 -17.31 6.06
N VAL A 27 9.53 -17.54 5.51
CA VAL A 27 8.46 -18.31 6.17
C VAL A 27 7.92 -19.33 5.17
N ASN A 28 7.63 -20.55 5.62
CA ASN A 28 7.03 -21.57 4.77
C ASN A 28 5.60 -21.13 4.36
N PRO A 29 5.26 -21.08 3.05
CA PRO A 29 3.93 -20.70 2.59
C PRO A 29 2.79 -21.57 3.15
N SER A 30 3.05 -22.83 3.51
CA SER A 30 2.05 -23.68 4.15
C SER A 30 1.71 -23.27 5.58
N GLN A 31 2.59 -22.50 6.23
CA GLN A 31 2.38 -21.97 7.58
C GLN A 31 1.79 -20.56 7.53
N GLU A 32 2.32 -19.71 6.65
CA GLU A 32 1.87 -18.32 6.58
C GLU A 32 2.10 -17.68 5.21
N VAL A 33 1.08 -16.97 4.72
CA VAL A 33 1.14 -16.13 3.51
C VAL A 33 0.69 -14.70 3.82
N ARG A 34 0.99 -13.78 2.91
CA ARG A 34 0.33 -12.47 2.82
C ARG A 34 -0.90 -12.63 1.95
N LEU A 35 -2.06 -12.37 2.52
CA LEU A 35 -3.28 -12.22 1.74
C LEU A 35 -3.29 -10.82 1.14
N ILE A 36 -3.44 -10.73 -0.19
CA ILE A 36 -3.57 -9.49 -0.94
C ILE A 36 -4.96 -9.46 -1.56
N HIS A 37 -5.72 -8.41 -1.26
CA HIS A 37 -7.00 -8.15 -1.90
C HIS A 37 -6.76 -7.26 -3.12
N ASP A 38 -7.02 -7.78 -4.31
CA ASP A 38 -6.77 -7.04 -5.55
C ASP A 38 -7.93 -6.09 -5.85
N LEU A 39 -7.87 -4.91 -5.22
CA LEU A 39 -8.84 -3.83 -5.40
C LEU A 39 -8.72 -3.13 -6.76
N SER A 40 -7.82 -3.57 -7.64
CA SER A 40 -7.65 -3.04 -9.00
C SER A 40 -8.30 -3.94 -10.07
N PHE A 41 -8.88 -5.07 -9.66
CA PHE A 41 -9.64 -5.96 -10.53
C PHE A 41 -11.16 -5.88 -10.23
N PRO A 42 -12.03 -5.98 -11.26
CA PRO A 42 -11.70 -5.96 -12.68
C PRO A 42 -11.44 -4.52 -13.16
N LYS A 43 -10.48 -4.34 -14.07
CA LYS A 43 -10.12 -3.00 -14.57
C LYS A 43 -11.33 -2.31 -15.21
N GLY A 44 -11.55 -1.06 -14.85
CA GLY A 44 -12.67 -0.22 -15.31
C GLY A 44 -13.92 -0.30 -14.44
N ALA A 45 -13.98 -1.28 -13.52
CA ALA A 45 -15.06 -1.41 -12.54
C ALA A 45 -14.51 -1.79 -11.15
N ALA A 46 -13.20 -1.63 -10.93
CA ALA A 46 -12.58 -2.03 -9.68
C ALA A 46 -12.90 -1.01 -8.58
N VAL A 47 -12.75 -1.44 -7.32
CA VAL A 47 -12.92 -0.54 -6.16
C VAL A 47 -12.01 0.68 -6.26
N ASN A 48 -10.76 0.48 -6.72
CA ASN A 48 -9.82 1.58 -6.93
C ASN A 48 -10.23 2.53 -8.07
N ASP A 49 -10.96 2.04 -9.09
CA ASP A 49 -11.44 2.90 -10.19
C ASP A 49 -12.55 3.85 -9.74
N ALA A 50 -13.32 3.45 -8.72
CA ALA A 50 -14.35 4.29 -8.11
C ALA A 50 -13.78 5.39 -7.19
N PHE A 51 -12.46 5.37 -6.90
CA PHE A 51 -11.85 6.32 -5.99
C PHE A 51 -11.83 7.75 -6.57
N GLN A 52 -12.51 8.66 -5.88
CA GLN A 52 -12.54 10.07 -6.27
C GLN A 52 -11.30 10.80 -5.73
N VAL A 53 -10.27 10.95 -6.57
CA VAL A 53 -8.99 11.58 -6.19
C VAL A 53 -9.17 12.99 -5.60
N TYR A 54 -10.17 13.74 -6.04
CA TYR A 54 -10.45 15.09 -5.56
C TYR A 54 -11.14 15.14 -4.18
N SER A 55 -11.58 14.01 -3.64
CA SER A 55 -12.23 13.93 -2.32
C SER A 55 -11.24 13.91 -1.15
N VAL A 56 -9.94 13.75 -1.42
CA VAL A 56 -8.88 13.71 -0.39
C VAL A 56 -7.97 14.93 -0.46
N PRO A 57 -7.39 15.37 0.68
CA PRO A 57 -6.42 16.46 0.69
C PRO A 57 -5.22 16.19 -0.22
N MET A 58 -4.71 17.23 -0.89
CA MET A 58 -3.49 17.12 -1.67
C MET A 58 -2.29 16.83 -0.75
N LEU A 59 -1.75 15.62 -0.83
CA LEU A 59 -0.57 15.23 -0.08
C LEU A 59 0.69 15.69 -0.81
N ARG A 60 1.54 16.46 -0.13
CA ARG A 60 2.86 16.87 -0.63
C ARG A 60 3.94 15.97 -0.02
N PHE A 61 4.41 15.00 -0.78
CA PHE A 61 5.51 14.15 -0.36
C PHE A 61 6.86 14.73 -0.78
N LYS A 62 7.84 14.73 0.12
CA LYS A 62 9.23 15.01 -0.24
C LYS A 62 9.86 13.74 -0.78
N SER A 63 10.46 13.81 -1.96
CA SER A 63 11.20 12.68 -2.52
C SER A 63 12.28 12.19 -1.55
N VAL A 64 12.37 10.87 -1.37
CA VAL A 64 13.43 10.22 -0.61
C VAL A 64 14.81 10.61 -1.14
N ALA A 65 14.93 10.81 -2.46
CA ALA A 65 16.18 11.27 -3.08
C ALA A 65 16.59 12.67 -2.61
N ALA A 66 15.63 13.57 -2.35
CA ALA A 66 15.94 14.89 -1.80
C ALA A 66 16.48 14.81 -0.37
N ILE A 67 15.93 13.89 0.44
CA ILE A 67 16.42 13.62 1.81
C ILE A 67 17.84 13.03 1.74
N ALA A 68 18.06 12.03 0.88
CA ALA A 68 19.36 11.40 0.69
C ALA A 68 20.44 12.39 0.21
N ARG A 69 20.11 13.24 -0.76
CA ARG A 69 21.04 14.30 -1.25
C ARG A 69 21.43 15.26 -0.14
N ARG A 70 20.50 15.65 0.75
CA ARG A 70 20.82 16.53 1.87
C ARG A 70 21.79 15.88 2.86
N ILE A 71 21.58 14.60 3.19
CA ILE A 71 22.48 13.83 4.06
C ILE A 71 23.89 13.77 3.45
N GLN A 72 23.99 13.41 2.16
CA GLN A 72 25.26 13.33 1.45
C GLN A 72 25.96 14.69 1.37
N TYR A 73 25.22 15.76 1.09
CA TYR A 73 25.76 17.12 1.04
C TYR A 73 26.35 17.54 2.39
N LEU A 74 25.63 17.34 3.49
CA LEU A 74 26.11 17.67 4.83
C LEU A 74 27.36 16.87 5.20
N ALA A 75 27.42 15.59 4.81
CA ALA A 75 28.59 14.75 5.04
C ALA A 75 29.81 15.24 4.23
N LYS A 76 29.62 15.64 2.96
CA LYS A 76 30.70 16.09 2.08
C LYS A 76 31.22 17.50 2.41
N THR A 77 30.35 18.37 2.90
CA THR A 77 30.70 19.78 3.19
C THR A 77 31.27 19.98 4.60
N GLY A 78 31.54 18.90 5.34
CA GLY A 78 32.18 18.99 6.64
C GLY A 78 31.29 19.64 7.71
N TYR A 79 29.98 19.39 7.68
CA TYR A 79 29.07 19.89 8.71
C TYR A 79 29.60 19.51 10.11
N ALA A 80 29.92 20.52 10.93
CA ALA A 80 30.59 20.33 12.22
C ALA A 80 29.71 19.61 13.27
N GLY A 81 28.40 19.51 13.02
CA GLY A 81 27.46 18.80 13.88
C GLY A 81 27.30 17.32 13.51
N ARG A 82 26.61 16.56 14.38
CA ARG A 82 26.32 15.14 14.13
C ARG A 82 25.11 14.98 13.21
N ILE A 83 25.30 14.35 12.06
CA ILE A 83 24.21 13.95 11.17
C ILE A 83 23.50 12.73 11.79
N ARG A 84 22.19 12.86 12.06
CA ARG A 84 21.35 11.77 12.60
C ARG A 84 20.22 11.45 11.63
N ILE A 85 19.85 10.18 11.55
CA ILE A 85 18.72 9.70 10.76
C ILE A 85 17.72 9.07 11.73
N LEU A 86 16.48 9.55 11.72
CA LEU A 86 15.37 8.89 12.40
C LEU A 86 14.63 8.04 11.37
N LYS A 87 14.44 6.76 11.69
CA LYS A 87 13.60 5.85 10.92
C LYS A 87 12.55 5.29 11.87
N GLY A 88 11.28 5.49 11.52
CA GLY A 88 10.14 4.86 12.19
C GLY A 88 9.41 3.96 11.21
N ASP A 89 8.92 2.83 11.69
CA ASP A 89 7.95 1.99 10.99
C ASP A 89 6.65 1.96 11.81
N VAL A 90 5.53 2.26 11.17
CA VAL A 90 4.21 2.20 11.84
C VAL A 90 3.56 0.88 11.45
N LYS A 91 3.75 -0.11 12.31
CA LYS A 91 3.13 -1.42 12.13
C LYS A 91 1.61 -1.24 12.14
N THR A 92 0.92 -1.94 11.24
CA THR A 92 -0.56 -1.97 11.16
C THR A 92 -1.24 -0.61 10.99
N ALA A 93 -0.57 0.38 10.38
CA ALA A 93 -1.08 1.75 10.21
C ALA A 93 -2.52 1.82 9.66
N PHE A 94 -2.90 0.90 8.78
CA PHE A 94 -4.22 0.89 8.14
C PHE A 94 -5.27 0.01 8.82
N ARG A 95 -4.92 -0.79 9.84
CA ARG A 95 -5.87 -1.75 10.45
C ARG A 95 -6.74 -1.14 11.55
N HIS A 96 -6.35 0.02 12.07
CA HIS A 96 -6.97 0.66 13.24
C HIS A 96 -7.36 2.12 12.96
N LEU A 97 -7.67 2.40 11.69
CA LEU A 97 -8.21 3.70 11.27
C LEU A 97 -9.69 3.80 11.61
#